data_AF-A0A7X5VED5-F1
#
_entry.id   AF-A0A7X5VED5-F1
#
_cell.length_a   1.000
_cell.length_b   1.000
_cell.length_c   1.000
_cell.angle_alpha   90.00
_cell.angle_beta   90.00
_cell.angle_gamma   90.00
#
_symmetry.space_group_name_H-M   'P 1'
#
loop_
_entity.id
_entity.type
_entity.pdbx_description
1 polymer ?
#
loop_
_entity_poly.entity_id
_entity_poly.type
_entity_poly.pdbx_seq_one_letter_code
_entity_poly.pdbx_strand_id
1 'polypeptide(L)' 'MARLQTLGATPADVGQGDSAWKVLADPEGNEFCVLRRS' A
#
# COMPACT_ATOMS: atom_id res chain seq x y z
N MET A 1 -5.41 5.00 -4.66
CA MET A 1 -5.40 4.81 -3.20
C MET A 1 -6.80 4.62 -2.64
N ALA A 2 -7.73 5.57 -2.80
CA ALA A 2 -9.09 5.45 -2.26
C ALA A 2 -9.76 4.10 -2.54
N ARG A 3 -9.73 3.61 -3.79
CA ARG A 3 -10.34 2.30 -4.14
C ARG A 3 -9.72 1.12 -3.38
N LEU A 4 -8.40 1.09 -3.21
CA LEU A 4 -7.71 0.02 -2.49
C LEU A 4 -8.11 0.01 -1.01
N GLN A 5 -8.18 1.19 -0.41
CA GLN A 5 -8.62 1.35 0.99
C GLN A 5 -10.09 0.97 1.17
N THR A 6 -10.97 1.32 0.23
CA THR A 6 -12.37 0.86 0.25
C THR A 6 -12.50 -0.67 0.17
N LEU A 7 -11.55 -1.34 -0.49
CA LEU A 7 -11.50 -2.80 -0.57
C LEU A 7 -10.80 -3.45 0.63
N GLY A 8 -10.39 -2.67 1.63
CA GLY A 8 -9.79 -3.16 2.88
C GLY A 8 -8.26 -3.15 2.92
N ALA A 9 -7.60 -2.59 1.91
CA ALA A 9 -6.14 -2.45 1.96
C ALA A 9 -5.72 -1.40 3.00
N THR A 10 -4.75 -1.73 3.84
CA THR A 10 -4.26 -0.86 4.92
C THR A 10 -2.79 -0.50 4.72
N PRO A 11 -2.31 0.66 5.21
CA PRO A 11 -0.88 0.99 5.15
C PRO A 11 -0.02 -0.06 5.86
N ALA A 12 1.07 -0.47 5.21
CA ALA A 12 2.08 -1.34 5.79
C ALA A 12 3.43 -0.62 5.86
N ASP A 13 4.21 -0.94 6.88
CA ASP A 13 5.58 -0.45 7.06
C ASP A 13 6.55 -1.63 7.00
N VAL A 14 7.37 -1.64 5.95
CA VAL A 14 8.44 -2.61 5.71
C VAL A 14 9.82 -1.96 5.85
N GLY A 15 9.90 -0.78 6.48
CA GLY A 15 11.14 -0.01 6.59
C GLY A 15 11.50 0.76 5.32
N GLN A 16 10.52 1.08 4.46
CA GLN A 16 10.73 1.73 3.15
C GLN A 16 11.11 3.22 3.23
N GLY A 17 10.99 3.86 4.39
CA GLY A 17 11.26 5.29 4.57
C GLY A 17 10.46 6.18 3.62
N ASP A 18 11.06 7.26 3.15
CA ASP A 18 10.43 8.25 2.26
C ASP A 18 10.53 7.83 0.77
N SER A 19 9.93 6.69 0.45
CA SER A 19 9.92 6.13 -0.89
C SER A 19 8.81 6.74 -1.78
N ALA A 20 9.06 6.80 -3.09
CA ALA A 20 8.11 7.29 -4.10
C ALA A 20 6.87 6.39 -4.31
N TRP A 21 6.89 5.18 -3.74
CA TRP A 21 5.81 4.21 -3.75
C TRP A 21 5.28 3.98 -2.33
N LYS A 22 4.03 3.54 -2.21
CA LYS A 22 3.40 3.23 -0.91
C LYS A 22 3.25 1.72 -0.78
N VAL A 23 3.52 1.17 0.41
CA VAL A 23 3.23 -0.23 0.73
C VAL A 23 1.86 -0.30 1.37
N LEU A 24 1.04 -1.27 0.94
CA LEU A 24 -0.20 -1.62 1.58
C LEU A 24 -0.22 -3.13 1.87
N ALA A 25 -0.99 -3.54 2.87
CA ALA A 25 -1.37 -4.94 3.08
C ALA A 25 -2.84 -5.13 2.68
N ASP A 26 -3.15 -6.24 2.01
CA ASP A 26 -4.53 -6.67 1.79
C ASP A 26 -5.16 -7.21 3.08
N PRO A 27 -6.48 -7.52 3.11
CA PRO A 27 -7.13 -8.08 4.29
C PRO A 27 -6.60 -9.44 4.76
N GLU A 28 -5.89 -10.18 3.89
CA GLU A 28 -5.25 -11.46 4.22
C GLU A 28 -3.84 -11.24 4.80
N GLY A 29 -3.34 -10.00 4.78
CA GLY A 29 -2.02 -9.61 5.28
C GLY A 29 -0.91 -9.64 4.22
N ASN A 30 -1.24 -9.84 2.94
CA ASN A 30 -0.22 -9.84 1.89
C ASN A 30 0.20 -8.41 1.54
N GLU A 31 1.50 -8.18 1.52
CA GLU A 31 2.08 -6.86 1.27
C GLU A 31 2.32 -6.62 -0.22
N PHE A 32 2.00 -5.41 -0.69
CA PHE A 32 2.23 -5.00 -2.08
C PHE A 32 2.57 -3.52 -2.21
N CYS A 33 3.34 -3.21 -3.25
CA CYS A 33 3.78 -1.87 -3.59
C CYS A 33 2.82 -1.21 -4.57
N VAL A 34 2.41 0.03 -4.30
CA VAL A 34 1.61 0.83 -5.23
C VAL A 34 2.39 2.05 -5.67
N LEU A 35 2.67 2.11 -6.97
CA LEU A 35 3.19 3.29 -7.64
C LEU A 35 2.04 3.99 -8.37
N ARG A 36 1.87 5.29 -8.12
CA ARG A 36 0.90 6.10 -8.87
C ARG A 36 1.60 6.63 -10.12
N ARG A 37 1.04 6.31 -11.28
CA ARG A 37 1.43 6.97 -12.54
C ARG A 37 0.92 8.41 -12.53
N SER A 38 1.78 9.35 -12.90
CA SER A 38 1.48 10.76 -13.15
C SER A 38 0.65 10.95 -14.41
#